data_AF-A0A8B9V895-F1
#
_entry.id   AF-A0A8B9V895-F1
#
_cell.length_a   1.000
_cell.length_b   1.000
_cell.length_c   1.000
_cell.angle_alpha   90.00
_cell.angle_beta   90.00
_cell.angle_gamma   90.00
#
_symmetry.space_group_name_H-M   'P 1'
#
loop_
_entity.id
_entity.type
_entity.pdbx_description
1 polymer ?
#
loop_
_entity_poly.entity_id
_entity_poly.type
_entity_poly.pdbx_seq_one_letter_code
_entity_poly.pdbx_strand_id
1 'polypeptide(L)'
;MQGPELQRPAAAHPAQWVLVAPEAATDPPKTPDSEPMFTRLRSPSTGEATLYLFNSGAQQLFEVKAFHEEYRSWFIGETVQQDGRLLFVTPMDPLFLILYYLIKADKEQQGKFQPLDQVVLDSEYPYCPLLLKCADVKQSIHHVTEEKEIGSQKFHKYSQEKTLKWLKKKVNQTVKALKSNNISVGERVQAPTFISGKQITDAEEGKKTNHC
;
A
#
# COMPACT_ATOMS: atom_id res chain seq x y z
N MET A 1 34.73 -45.31 -4.70
CA MET A 1 34.38 -44.28 -5.71
C MET A 1 33.33 -43.36 -5.08
N GLN A 2 33.77 -42.40 -4.27
CA GLN A 2 32.91 -41.33 -3.75
C GLN A 2 32.78 -40.28 -4.86
N GLY A 3 31.55 -39.97 -5.26
CA GLY A 3 31.26 -38.91 -6.22
C GLY A 3 31.63 -37.54 -5.63
N PRO A 4 31.89 -36.53 -6.47
CA PRO A 4 32.28 -35.22 -5.98
C PRO A 4 31.12 -34.58 -5.21
N GLU A 5 31.40 -34.23 -3.96
CA GLU A 5 30.55 -33.40 -3.12
C GLU A 5 30.44 -32.03 -3.78
N LEU A 6 29.24 -31.64 -4.23
CA LEU A 6 28.95 -30.29 -4.71
C LEU A 6 29.19 -29.31 -3.56
N GLN A 7 30.39 -28.76 -3.49
CA GLN A 7 30.70 -27.60 -2.65
C GLN A 7 29.73 -26.48 -3.01
N ARG A 8 28.90 -26.09 -2.03
CA ARG A 8 28.08 -24.88 -2.11
C ARG A 8 29.02 -23.69 -2.36
N PRO A 9 28.70 -22.78 -3.30
CA PRO A 9 29.52 -21.60 -3.48
C PRO A 9 29.61 -20.79 -2.19
N ALA A 10 30.83 -20.38 -1.85
CA ALA A 10 31.14 -19.51 -0.74
C ALA A 10 30.52 -18.11 -0.97
N ALA A 11 30.05 -17.51 0.13
CA ALA A 11 29.37 -16.21 0.24
C ALA A 11 28.01 -16.12 -0.47
N ALA A 12 26.93 -16.41 0.26
CA ALA A 12 25.61 -15.95 -0.13
C ALA A 12 25.64 -14.41 -0.20
N HIS A 13 25.46 -13.85 -1.40
CA HIS A 13 25.24 -12.42 -1.56
C HIS A 13 24.09 -11.99 -0.61
N PRO A 14 24.20 -10.82 0.04
CA PRO A 14 23.13 -10.34 0.91
C PRO A 14 21.83 -10.28 0.11
N ALA A 15 20.73 -10.73 0.72
CA ALA A 15 19.43 -10.77 0.04
C ALA A 15 19.08 -9.37 -0.50
N GLN A 16 18.91 -9.27 -1.82
CA GLN A 16 18.60 -8.02 -2.51
C GLN A 16 17.09 -7.92 -2.70
N TRP A 17 16.53 -6.72 -2.52
CA TRP A 17 15.12 -6.44 -2.79
C TRP A 17 15.00 -5.54 -4.02
N VAL A 18 14.12 -5.90 -4.94
CA VAL A 18 13.75 -5.06 -6.09
C VAL A 18 12.47 -4.34 -5.75
N LEU A 19 12.50 -3.01 -5.76
CA LEU A 19 11.36 -2.16 -5.42
C LEU A 19 11.11 -1.08 -6.46
N VAL A 20 9.82 -0.78 -6.68
CA VAL A 20 9.34 0.41 -7.40
C VAL A 20 8.74 1.34 -6.37
N ALA A 21 9.29 2.55 -6.25
CA ALA A 21 8.84 3.55 -5.30
C ALA A 21 8.71 4.93 -5.94
N PRO A 22 7.76 5.77 -5.48
CA PRO A 22 7.74 7.19 -5.76
C PRO A 22 9.02 7.86 -5.24
N GLU A 23 9.48 8.89 -5.94
CA GLU A 23 10.68 9.66 -5.55
C GLU A 23 10.58 10.17 -4.10
N ALA A 24 9.39 10.63 -3.69
CA ALA A 24 9.10 11.11 -2.33
C ALA A 24 9.32 10.07 -1.22
N ALA A 25 9.35 8.77 -1.54
CA ALA A 25 9.68 7.70 -0.59
C ALA A 25 11.19 7.58 -0.36
N THR A 26 12.01 8.06 -1.29
CA THR A 26 13.47 7.95 -1.33
C THR A 26 14.19 9.29 -1.25
N ASP A 27 13.47 10.39 -1.00
CA ASP A 27 14.06 11.71 -0.84
C ASP A 27 15.18 11.71 0.21
N PRO A 28 16.31 12.37 -0.07
CA PRO A 28 17.45 12.38 0.83
C PRO A 28 17.05 13.03 2.18
N PRO A 29 17.58 12.50 3.28
CA PRO A 29 17.28 13.02 4.61
C PRO A 29 17.73 14.48 4.74
N LYS A 30 16.88 15.32 5.32
CA LYS A 30 17.24 16.72 5.64
C LYS A 30 18.20 16.82 6.83
N THR A 31 18.17 15.81 7.70
CA THR A 31 18.98 15.70 8.90
C THR A 31 19.44 14.24 9.09
N PRO A 32 20.58 13.96 9.72
CA PRO A 32 21.09 12.59 9.89
C PRO A 32 20.08 11.61 10.52
N ASP A 33 19.26 12.07 11.47
CA ASP A 33 18.27 11.24 12.17
C ASP A 33 16.93 11.10 11.41
N SER A 34 16.87 11.53 10.15
CA SER A 34 15.64 11.55 9.34
C SER A 34 15.72 10.63 8.13
N GLU A 35 16.45 9.52 8.18
CA GLU A 35 16.47 8.55 7.09
C GLU A 35 15.09 7.88 6.88
N PRO A 36 14.76 7.45 5.65
CA PRO A 36 13.59 6.62 5.40
C PRO A 36 13.66 5.32 6.20
N MET A 37 12.53 4.88 6.74
CA MET A 37 12.48 3.74 7.67
C MET A 37 11.42 2.73 7.25
N PHE A 38 11.87 1.51 6.95
CA PHE A 38 10.99 0.36 6.88
C PHE A 38 10.60 -0.10 8.28
N THR A 39 9.31 -0.32 8.51
CA THR A 39 8.83 -0.81 9.80
C THR A 39 7.59 -1.66 9.63
N ARG A 40 7.31 -2.50 10.63
CA ARG A 40 6.07 -3.29 10.67
C ARG A 40 5.06 -2.56 11.54
N LEU A 41 3.85 -2.43 11.04
CA LEU A 41 2.69 -1.89 11.76
C LEU A 41 1.51 -2.84 11.59
N ARG A 42 0.45 -2.64 12.39
CA ARG A 42 -0.78 -3.41 12.23
C ARG A 42 -1.47 -3.07 10.91
N SER A 43 -1.86 -4.11 10.20
CA SER A 43 -2.82 -4.01 9.10
C SER A 43 -4.14 -3.45 9.63
N PRO A 44 -4.70 -2.38 9.03
CA PRO A 44 -5.99 -1.82 9.44
C PRO A 44 -7.15 -2.82 9.37
N SER A 45 -7.07 -3.80 8.47
CA SER A 45 -8.15 -4.77 8.23
C SER A 45 -8.01 -6.04 9.07
N THR A 46 -6.79 -6.56 9.23
CA THR A 46 -6.55 -7.86 9.87
C THR A 46 -5.86 -7.74 11.23
N GLY A 47 -5.23 -6.60 11.55
CA GLY A 47 -4.42 -6.42 12.75
C GLY A 47 -3.04 -7.10 12.70
N GLU A 48 -2.73 -7.82 11.63
CA GLU A 48 -1.47 -8.56 11.44
C GLU A 48 -0.28 -7.64 11.07
N ALA A 49 0.94 -8.14 11.30
CA ALA A 49 2.18 -7.44 11.00
C ALA A 49 2.39 -7.20 9.49
N THR A 50 2.19 -5.98 9.02
CA THR A 50 2.39 -5.57 7.63
C THR A 50 3.56 -4.61 7.49
N LEU A 51 4.32 -4.71 6.39
CA LEU A 51 5.48 -3.85 6.13
C LEU A 51 5.03 -2.50 5.54
N TYR A 52 5.55 -1.43 6.12
CA TYR A 52 5.36 -0.04 5.69
C TYR A 52 6.71 0.66 5.57
N LEU A 53 6.72 1.78 4.86
CA LEU A 53 7.86 2.69 4.74
C LEU A 53 7.42 4.08 5.17
N PHE A 54 8.14 4.67 6.13
CA PHE A 54 8.11 6.10 6.39
C PHE A 54 9.20 6.77 5.56
N ASN A 55 8.88 7.88 4.90
CA ASN A 55 9.91 8.68 4.26
C ASN A 55 10.77 9.42 5.29
N SER A 56 11.75 10.16 4.76
CA SER A 56 12.63 11.00 5.56
C SER A 56 11.86 11.95 6.48
N GLY A 57 12.05 11.79 7.80
CA GLY A 57 11.35 12.58 8.83
C GLY A 57 9.91 12.16 9.12
N ALA A 58 9.47 10.99 8.63
CA ALA A 58 8.15 10.40 8.85
C ALA A 58 6.99 11.36 8.54
N GLN A 59 7.12 12.14 7.47
CA GLN A 59 6.08 13.08 7.03
C GLN A 59 5.01 12.40 6.16
N GLN A 60 5.35 11.28 5.52
CA GLN A 60 4.46 10.48 4.69
C GLN A 60 4.67 8.99 4.96
N LEU A 61 3.57 8.25 4.90
CA LEU A 61 3.52 6.80 5.04
C LEU A 61 3.28 6.16 3.67
N PHE A 62 3.96 5.04 3.42
CA PHE A 62 3.77 4.20 2.25
C PHE A 62 3.52 2.77 2.68
N GLU A 63 2.58 2.09 2.01
CA GLU A 63 2.43 0.64 2.14
C GLU A 63 3.41 -0.08 1.21
N VAL A 64 3.91 -1.24 1.65
CA VAL A 64 4.82 -2.08 0.84
C VAL A 64 4.09 -3.36 0.46
N LYS A 65 3.85 -3.55 -0.84
CA LYS A 65 3.18 -4.74 -1.39
C LYS A 65 4.14 -5.55 -2.22
N ALA A 66 4.16 -6.87 -2.03
CA ALA A 66 4.93 -7.76 -2.87
C ALA A 66 4.05 -8.32 -3.99
N PHE A 67 4.43 -8.10 -5.24
CA PHE A 67 3.98 -8.90 -6.37
C PHE A 67 4.84 -10.15 -6.44
N HIS A 68 4.20 -11.31 -6.43
CA HIS A 68 4.86 -12.60 -6.44
C HIS A 68 4.22 -13.49 -7.51
N GLU A 69 5.06 -14.09 -8.34
CA GLU A 69 4.71 -15.10 -9.32
C GLU A 69 5.71 -16.26 -9.21
N GLU A 70 5.25 -17.50 -9.35
CA GLU A 70 6.10 -18.68 -9.24
C GLU A 70 7.17 -18.72 -10.35
N TYR A 71 8.32 -19.33 -10.05
CA TYR A 71 9.42 -19.53 -11.00
C TYR A 71 9.93 -18.22 -11.63
N ARG A 72 10.16 -17.20 -10.80
CA ARG A 72 10.77 -15.93 -11.17
C ARG A 72 12.04 -15.67 -10.37
N SER A 73 12.99 -15.00 -11.00
CA SER A 73 14.25 -14.52 -10.41
C SER A 73 14.68 -13.23 -11.11
N TRP A 74 15.57 -12.46 -10.49
CA TRP A 74 16.12 -11.25 -11.07
C TRP A 74 17.58 -11.43 -11.43
N PHE A 75 17.97 -10.90 -12.60
CA PHE A 75 19.37 -10.61 -12.91
C PHE A 75 19.65 -9.16 -12.52
N ILE A 76 20.58 -8.94 -11.57
CA ILE A 76 20.91 -7.62 -11.03
C ILE A 76 22.41 -7.40 -11.20
N GLY A 77 22.80 -6.63 -12.23
CA GLY A 77 24.21 -6.53 -12.60
C GLY A 77 24.77 -7.91 -12.96
N GLU A 78 25.77 -8.37 -12.20
CA GLU A 78 26.42 -9.69 -12.37
C GLU A 78 25.89 -10.76 -11.40
N THR A 79 24.87 -10.45 -10.58
CA THR A 79 24.29 -11.39 -9.61
C THR A 79 22.91 -11.88 -10.03
N VAL A 80 22.53 -13.05 -9.50
CA VAL A 80 21.17 -13.61 -9.61
C VAL A 80 20.51 -13.57 -8.25
N GLN A 81 19.41 -12.85 -8.14
CA GLN A 81 18.55 -12.85 -6.97
C GLN A 81 17.45 -13.90 -7.17
N GLN A 82 17.51 -15.00 -6.42
CA GLN A 82 16.54 -16.08 -6.49
C GLN A 82 15.11 -15.61 -6.14
N ASP A 83 14.99 -14.66 -5.23
CA ASP A 83 13.69 -14.06 -4.89
C ASP A 83 13.18 -13.17 -6.04
N GLY A 84 12.28 -13.72 -6.86
CA GLY A 84 11.67 -13.01 -7.98
C GLY A 84 10.56 -12.02 -7.61
N ARG A 85 10.35 -11.69 -6.33
CA ARG A 85 9.32 -10.73 -5.92
C ARG A 85 9.65 -9.32 -6.40
N LEU A 86 8.63 -8.57 -6.79
CA LEU A 86 8.70 -7.14 -7.06
C LEU A 86 7.94 -6.40 -5.96
N LEU A 87 8.63 -5.53 -5.22
CA LEU A 87 8.00 -4.72 -4.18
C LEU A 87 7.45 -3.42 -4.79
N PHE A 88 6.21 -3.09 -4.50
CA PHE A 88 5.59 -1.80 -4.79
C PHE A 88 5.47 -1.01 -3.50
N VAL A 89 5.98 0.21 -3.52
CA VAL A 89 5.81 1.20 -2.46
C VAL A 89 4.76 2.19 -2.94
N THR A 90 3.61 2.25 -2.27
CA THR A 90 2.51 3.13 -2.67
C THR A 90 2.10 4.05 -1.52
N PRO A 91 1.80 5.34 -1.78
CA PRO A 91 1.35 6.25 -0.72
C PRO A 91 0.14 5.68 0.03
N MET A 92 0.21 5.69 1.36
CA MET A 92 -0.83 5.17 2.23
C MET A 92 -1.40 6.27 3.09
N ASP A 93 -2.73 6.41 3.13
CA ASP A 93 -3.38 7.33 4.06
C ASP A 93 -3.25 6.80 5.50
N PRO A 94 -2.47 7.49 6.37
CA PRO A 94 -2.22 7.03 7.74
C PRO A 94 -3.50 6.99 8.60
N LEU A 95 -4.57 7.68 8.19
CA LEU A 95 -5.82 7.71 8.93
C LEU A 95 -6.48 6.32 9.02
N PHE A 96 -6.26 5.43 8.04
CA PHE A 96 -6.71 4.04 8.13
C PHE A 96 -6.02 3.28 9.28
N LEU A 97 -4.73 3.51 9.49
CA LEU A 97 -3.99 2.86 10.58
C LEU A 97 -4.37 3.47 11.94
N ILE A 98 -4.51 4.79 12.01
CA ILE A 98 -4.95 5.47 13.24
C ILE A 98 -6.37 5.06 13.63
N LEU A 99 -7.25 4.83 12.66
CA LEU A 99 -8.62 4.39 12.88
C LEU A 99 -8.69 3.07 13.67
N TYR A 100 -7.76 2.13 13.43
CA TYR A 100 -7.66 0.90 14.22
C TYR A 100 -7.47 1.21 15.71
N TYR A 101 -6.52 2.09 16.03
CA TYR A 101 -6.22 2.48 17.42
C TYR A 101 -7.36 3.26 18.06
N LEU A 102 -8.01 4.15 17.31
CA LEU A 102 -9.19 4.89 17.78
C LEU A 102 -10.34 3.96 18.15
N ILE A 103 -10.65 2.98 17.29
CA ILE A 103 -11.72 2.00 17.54
C ILE A 103 -11.37 1.11 18.73
N LYS A 104 -10.09 0.71 18.85
CA LYS A 104 -9.60 -0.08 20.00
C LYS A 104 -9.77 0.71 21.30
N ALA A 105 -9.28 1.95 21.35
CA ALA A 105 -9.37 2.81 22.52
C ALA A 105 -10.81 3.12 22.91
N ASP A 106 -11.71 3.36 21.94
CA ASP A 106 -13.13 3.61 22.20
C ASP A 106 -13.81 2.43 22.92
N LYS A 107 -13.48 1.20 22.50
CA LYS A 107 -13.98 -0.04 23.13
C LYS A 107 -13.39 -0.25 24.53
N GLU A 108 -12.09 -0.10 24.69
CA GLU A 108 -11.38 -0.36 25.95
C GLU A 108 -11.68 0.70 27.01
N GLN A 109 -11.93 1.94 26.60
CA GLN A 109 -12.04 3.10 27.49
C GLN A 109 -13.46 3.68 27.55
N GLN A 110 -14.45 2.96 27.02
CA GLN A 110 -15.87 3.33 27.05
C GLN A 110 -16.13 4.74 26.49
N GLY A 111 -15.49 5.09 25.37
CA GLY A 111 -15.71 6.36 24.68
C GLY A 111 -15.18 7.60 25.41
N LYS A 112 -14.07 7.49 26.13
CA LYS A 112 -13.39 8.64 26.74
C LYS A 112 -12.61 9.47 25.70
N PHE A 113 -12.53 10.77 25.95
CA PHE A 113 -11.68 11.68 25.19
C PHE A 113 -10.23 11.55 25.66
N GLN A 114 -9.29 11.31 24.73
CA GLN A 114 -7.89 11.07 25.05
C GLN A 114 -6.94 11.81 24.08
N PRO A 115 -5.74 12.21 24.54
CA PRO A 115 -4.69 12.69 23.66
C PRO A 115 -4.28 11.62 22.64
N LEU A 116 -3.96 12.01 21.40
CA LEU A 116 -3.63 11.06 20.32
C LEU A 116 -2.38 10.23 20.61
N ASP A 117 -1.39 10.81 21.30
CA ASP A 117 -0.18 10.16 21.77
C ASP A 117 -0.45 9.08 22.83
N GLN A 118 -1.62 9.11 23.48
CA GLN A 118 -2.08 8.03 24.37
C GLN A 118 -2.93 6.98 23.64
N VAL A 119 -3.56 7.35 22.52
CA VAL A 119 -4.38 6.44 21.71
C VAL A 119 -3.51 5.59 20.79
N VAL A 120 -2.54 6.20 20.09
CA VAL A 120 -1.66 5.52 19.13
C VAL A 120 -0.44 4.96 19.86
N LEU A 121 -0.69 3.93 20.68
CA LEU A 121 0.31 3.22 21.46
C LEU A 121 0.19 1.72 21.24
N ASP A 122 1.32 1.08 20.98
CA ASP A 122 1.39 -0.35 20.70
C ASP A 122 2.74 -0.93 21.10
N SER A 123 2.76 -1.78 22.13
CA SER A 123 3.99 -2.40 22.63
C SER A 123 4.58 -3.40 21.63
N GLU A 124 3.75 -4.02 20.79
CA GLU A 124 4.21 -4.95 19.75
C GLU A 124 4.78 -4.20 18.53
N TYR A 125 4.32 -2.96 18.31
CA TYR A 125 4.70 -2.12 17.17
C TYR A 125 5.10 -0.71 17.64
N PRO A 126 6.29 -0.55 18.26
CA PRO A 126 6.69 0.68 18.95
C PRO A 126 6.86 1.90 18.05
N TYR A 127 6.87 1.71 16.73
CA TYR A 127 6.97 2.79 15.74
C TYR A 127 5.61 3.38 15.33
N CYS A 128 4.48 2.87 15.84
CA CYS A 128 3.17 3.43 15.54
C CYS A 128 3.00 4.92 15.90
N PRO A 129 3.67 5.52 16.90
CA PRO A 129 3.55 6.96 17.16
C PRO A 129 4.08 7.83 16.00
N LEU A 130 4.91 7.29 15.10
CA LEU A 130 5.35 8.00 13.90
C LEU A 130 4.17 8.35 12.98
N LEU A 131 3.06 7.62 13.05
CA LEU A 131 1.83 7.95 12.31
C LEU A 131 1.35 9.38 12.62
N LEU A 132 1.53 9.85 13.85
CA LEU A 132 1.12 11.19 14.27
C LEU A 132 2.03 12.31 13.71
N LYS A 133 3.22 11.96 13.21
CA LYS A 133 4.14 12.90 12.56
C LYS A 133 3.79 13.16 11.10
N CYS A 134 3.01 12.28 10.48
CA CYS A 134 2.58 12.44 9.09
C CYS A 134 1.81 13.76 8.91
N ALA A 135 2.19 14.54 7.90
CA ALA A 135 1.66 15.90 7.70
C ALA A 135 0.13 15.90 7.63
N ASP A 136 -0.42 14.97 6.83
CA ASP A 136 -1.85 14.85 6.55
C ASP A 136 -2.70 14.51 7.78
N VAL A 137 -2.13 13.88 8.82
CA VAL A 137 -2.89 13.46 10.01
C VAL A 137 -3.40 14.67 10.77
N LYS A 138 -2.56 15.70 10.92
CA LYS A 138 -2.94 16.92 11.64
C LYS A 138 -4.14 17.61 11.03
N GLN A 139 -4.27 17.63 9.70
CA GLN A 139 -5.43 18.23 9.04
C GLN A 139 -6.59 17.27 8.88
N SER A 140 -6.40 15.94 8.95
CA SER A 140 -7.44 14.97 8.60
C SER A 140 -8.08 14.23 9.78
N ILE A 141 -7.48 14.25 10.98
CA ILE A 141 -7.96 13.48 12.14
C ILE A 141 -9.41 13.80 12.52
N HIS A 142 -9.82 15.07 12.40
CA HIS A 142 -11.18 15.55 12.68
C HIS A 142 -12.27 14.88 11.83
N HIS A 143 -11.90 14.18 10.74
CA HIS A 143 -12.81 13.41 9.89
C HIS A 143 -13.25 12.08 10.51
N VAL A 144 -12.56 11.58 11.53
CA VAL A 144 -12.89 10.31 12.21
C VAL A 144 -13.06 10.46 13.72
N THR A 145 -12.77 11.64 14.28
CA THR A 145 -12.87 11.90 15.72
C THR A 145 -13.81 13.05 16.08
N GLU A 146 -14.43 12.97 17.25
CA GLU A 146 -14.87 14.14 18.02
C GLU A 146 -13.68 14.77 18.73
N GLU A 147 -13.65 16.10 18.79
CA GLU A 147 -12.55 16.85 19.40
C GLU A 147 -13.06 17.68 20.58
N LYS A 148 -12.27 17.71 21.65
CA LYS A 148 -12.42 18.64 22.77
C LYS A 148 -11.07 19.30 23.02
N GLU A 149 -11.09 20.58 23.30
CA GLU A 149 -9.90 21.35 23.62
C GLU A 149 -9.99 21.83 25.06
N ILE A 150 -8.95 21.56 25.84
CA ILE A 150 -8.81 22.02 27.23
C ILE A 150 -7.43 22.68 27.34
N GLY A 151 -7.42 24.00 27.50
CA GLY A 151 -6.18 24.78 27.44
C GLY A 151 -5.55 24.70 26.05
N SER A 152 -4.29 24.27 25.97
CA SER A 152 -3.55 24.09 24.70
C SER A 152 -3.54 22.64 24.20
N GLN A 153 -4.28 21.73 24.85
CA GLN A 153 -4.26 20.31 24.52
C GLN A 153 -5.59 19.86 23.91
N LYS A 154 -5.48 19.10 22.81
CA LYS A 154 -6.60 18.49 22.11
C LYS A 154 -6.78 17.05 22.55
N PHE A 155 -8.03 16.69 22.79
CA PHE A 155 -8.47 15.36 23.15
C PHE A 155 -9.42 14.86 22.08
N HIS A 156 -9.22 13.61 21.67
CA HIS A 156 -9.92 12.98 20.58
C HIS A 156 -10.70 11.78 21.09
N LYS A 157 -11.89 11.55 20.52
CA LYS A 157 -12.69 10.34 20.72
C LYS A 157 -13.15 9.86 19.36
N TYR A 158 -13.17 8.55 19.13
CA TYR A 158 -13.70 7.96 17.90
C TYR A 158 -15.14 8.43 17.63
N SER A 159 -15.46 8.68 16.36
CA SER A 159 -16.80 9.01 15.89
C SER A 159 -17.17 8.15 14.68
N GLN A 160 -18.07 7.20 14.90
CA GLN A 160 -18.57 6.33 13.83
C GLN A 160 -19.28 7.12 12.72
N GLU A 161 -20.07 8.13 13.07
CA GLU A 161 -20.80 8.96 12.12
C GLU A 161 -19.84 9.70 11.16
N LYS A 162 -18.82 10.36 11.72
CA LYS A 162 -17.82 11.07 10.92
C LYS A 162 -17.01 10.09 10.07
N THR A 163 -16.63 8.95 10.64
CA THR A 163 -15.88 7.89 9.93
C THR A 163 -16.66 7.38 8.72
N LEU A 164 -17.96 7.12 8.85
CA LEU A 164 -18.80 6.70 7.71
C LEU A 164 -18.87 7.78 6.62
N LYS A 165 -18.99 9.06 6.99
CA LYS A 165 -18.95 10.18 6.05
C LYS A 165 -17.60 10.25 5.32
N TRP A 166 -16.49 10.05 6.03
CA TRP A 166 -15.15 10.01 5.45
C TRP A 166 -14.95 8.81 4.52
N LEU A 167 -15.34 7.61 4.93
CA LEU A 167 -15.27 6.40 4.11
C LEU A 167 -16.09 6.52 2.82
N LYS A 168 -17.28 7.12 2.88
CA LYS A 168 -18.08 7.40 1.68
C LYS A 168 -17.33 8.29 0.69
N LYS A 169 -16.59 9.29 1.17
CA LYS A 169 -15.73 10.12 0.31
C LYS A 169 -14.57 9.31 -0.28
N LYS A 170 -13.91 8.44 0.50
CA LYS A 170 -12.84 7.56 0.02
C LYS A 170 -13.33 6.62 -1.08
N VAL A 171 -14.48 5.98 -0.89
CA VAL A 171 -15.11 5.14 -1.92
C VAL A 171 -15.35 5.94 -3.21
N ASN A 172 -15.92 7.15 -3.11
CA ASN A 172 -16.15 7.99 -4.28
C ASN A 172 -14.85 8.41 -4.98
N GLN A 173 -13.76 8.64 -4.24
CA GLN A 173 -12.44 8.92 -4.81
C GLN A 173 -11.91 7.71 -5.58
N THR A 174 -12.01 6.51 -5.00
CA THR A 174 -11.61 5.27 -5.68
C THR A 174 -12.43 5.02 -6.95
N VAL A 175 -13.75 5.22 -6.91
CA VAL A 175 -14.61 5.08 -8.10
C VAL A 175 -14.17 6.04 -9.21
N LYS A 176 -13.82 7.29 -8.88
CA LYS A 176 -13.28 8.24 -9.87
C LYS A 176 -11.96 7.77 -10.45
N ALA A 177 -11.05 7.29 -9.62
CA ALA A 177 -9.75 6.76 -10.06
C ALA A 177 -9.88 5.53 -10.95
N LEU A 178 -10.78 4.60 -10.62
CA LEU A 178 -11.06 3.42 -11.45
C LEU A 178 -11.56 3.82 -12.84
N LYS A 179 -12.46 4.81 -12.90
CA LYS A 179 -12.97 5.34 -14.17
C LYS A 179 -11.88 6.05 -14.99
N SER A 180 -11.04 6.89 -14.35
CA SER A 180 -10.00 7.62 -15.08
C SER A 180 -8.87 6.71 -15.59
N ASN A 181 -8.61 5.59 -14.90
CA ASN A 181 -7.61 4.61 -15.31
C ASN A 181 -8.19 3.50 -16.22
N ASN A 182 -9.44 3.62 -16.68
CA ASN A 182 -10.13 2.64 -17.53
C ASN A 182 -10.06 1.20 -17.00
N ILE A 183 -10.13 1.02 -15.67
CA ILE A 183 -10.11 -0.29 -15.04
C ILE A 183 -11.50 -0.91 -15.17
N SER A 184 -11.59 -2.09 -15.79
CA SER A 184 -12.85 -2.83 -15.91
C SER A 184 -13.28 -3.35 -14.53
N VAL A 185 -14.48 -2.94 -14.10
CA VAL A 185 -15.12 -3.35 -12.83
C VAL A 185 -16.32 -4.27 -13.05
N GLY A 186 -16.46 -4.81 -14.27
CA GLY A 186 -17.53 -5.76 -14.61
C GLY A 186 -17.27 -7.14 -14.02
N GLU A 187 -18.33 -7.92 -13.84
CA GLU A 187 -18.27 -9.31 -13.35
C GLU A 187 -17.44 -10.24 -14.26
N ARG A 188 -17.20 -9.83 -15.52
CA ARG A 188 -16.37 -10.56 -16.49
C ARG A 188 -15.01 -9.87 -16.66
N VAL A 189 -13.94 -10.61 -16.38
CA VAL A 189 -12.56 -10.20 -16.64
C VAL A 189 -12.31 -10.21 -18.15
N GLN A 190 -12.07 -9.06 -18.74
CA GLN A 190 -11.43 -8.99 -20.06
C GLN A 190 -9.93 -8.93 -19.83
N ALA A 191 -9.20 -9.98 -20.24
CA ALA A 191 -7.75 -9.97 -20.16
C ALA A 191 -7.22 -8.87 -21.10
N PRO A 192 -6.32 -7.97 -20.65
CA PRO A 192 -5.71 -6.96 -21.52
C PRO A 192 -4.95 -7.57 -22.71
N THR A 193 -4.49 -8.81 -22.55
CA THR A 193 -3.78 -9.60 -23.56
C THR A 193 -4.70 -10.37 -24.52
N PHE A 194 -6.03 -10.26 -24.38
CA PHE A 194 -6.96 -10.95 -25.28
C PHE A 194 -7.02 -10.24 -26.64
N ILE A 195 -6.13 -10.65 -27.55
CA ILE A 195 -6.27 -10.37 -28.97
C ILE A 195 -7.33 -11.32 -29.50
N SER A 196 -8.56 -10.83 -29.68
CA SER A 196 -9.59 -11.59 -30.40
C SER A 196 -9.14 -11.74 -31.85
N GLY A 197 -8.67 -12.93 -32.21
CA GLY A 197 -8.40 -13.29 -33.59
C GLY A 197 -9.71 -13.34 -34.38
N LYS A 198 -10.12 -12.22 -34.97
CA LYS A 198 -11.05 -12.27 -36.09
C LYS A 198 -10.30 -12.91 -37.25
N GLN A 199 -10.59 -14.19 -37.53
CA GLN A 199 -10.36 -14.73 -38.86
C GLN A 199 -11.19 -13.89 -39.82
N ILE A 200 -10.49 -13.15 -40.69
CA ILE A 200 -11.05 -12.66 -41.94
C ILE A 200 -11.19 -13.94 -42.78
N THR A 201 -12.40 -14.47 -42.89
CA THR A 201 -12.69 -15.44 -43.95
C THR A 201 -12.95 -14.63 -45.21
N ASP A 202 -11.95 -14.62 -46.08
CA ASP A 202 -12.12 -14.32 -47.50
C ASP A 202 -13.18 -15.26 -48.09
N ALA A 203 -14.16 -14.67 -48.77
CA ALA A 203 -14.98 -15.38 -49.75
C ALA A 203 -14.78 -14.64 -51.08
N GLU A 204 -13.89 -15.17 -51.92
CA GLU A 204 -13.66 -14.72 -53.29
C GLU A 204 -14.90 -14.95 -54.17
N GLU A 205 -15.30 -13.86 -54.81
CA GLU A 205 -15.76 -13.65 -56.19
C GLU A 205 -16.21 -14.81 -57.12
N GLY A 206 -17.32 -14.51 -57.81
CA GLY A 206 -17.47 -14.69 -59.28
C GLY A 206 -18.64 -15.61 -59.68
N LYS A 207 -19.49 -15.32 -60.67
CA LYS A 207 -19.50 -14.29 -61.73
C LYS A 207 -20.82 -14.43 -62.54
N LYS A 208 -21.23 -13.35 -63.23
CA LYS A 208 -22.07 -13.26 -64.47
C LYS A 208 -23.60 -13.39 -64.30
N THR A 209 -24.50 -12.62 -64.96
CA THR A 209 -24.40 -11.73 -66.14
C THR A 209 -25.69 -10.90 -66.35
N ASN A 210 -25.52 -9.69 -66.90
CA ASN A 210 -26.30 -9.00 -67.95
C ASN A 210 -27.70 -8.38 -67.70
N HIS A 211 -27.77 -7.07 -67.99
CA HIS A 211 -28.71 -6.34 -68.90
C HIS A 211 -30.21 -6.66 -68.73
N CYS A 212 -31.09 -5.73 -68.37
CA CYS A 212 -31.36 -4.42 -68.95
C CYS A 212 -32.09 -3.51 -67.93
#